data_AF-W5QEM6-F1
#
_entry.id   AF-W5QEM6-F1
#
_cell.length_a   1.000
_cell.length_b   1.000
_cell.length_c   1.000
_cell.angle_alpha   90.00
_cell.angle_beta   90.00
_cell.angle_gamma   90.00
#
_symmetry.space_group_name_H-M   'P 1'
#
loop_
_entity.id
_entity.type
_entity.pdbx_description
1 polymer ?
#
loop_
_entity_poly.entity_id
_entity_poly.type
_entity_poly.pdbx_seq_one_letter_code
_entity_poly.pdbx_strand_id
1 'polypeptide(L)'
;MLPHAVFQAQRLLGQRRPHRSFLECFTRALIILCTSLAVVLSSVSICDGEWLLADDRLFGLWRFCTASNQTELHCLRDLSQAQVPWLASGMAVARIVATLAVVVAIFGLEFLIVSQVCEDSLAWQKWALGSTLLLISFILSFGGLLSFLVLLRSQVTLFGLTLMFWSDFTASFLLFLNAISGLHINSITHINNNMHPWGLPTKV
;
A
#
# COMPACT_ATOMS: atom_id res chain seq x y z
N MET A 1 6.61 -10.48 57.92
CA MET A 1 6.29 -9.15 57.35
C MET A 1 7.07 -8.96 56.05
N LEU A 2 6.60 -9.52 54.93
CA LEU A 2 7.19 -9.34 53.60
C LEU A 2 6.19 -9.21 52.41
N PRO A 3 4.85 -9.11 52.57
CA PRO A 3 3.96 -9.05 51.40
C PRO A 3 3.80 -7.64 50.79
N HIS A 4 4.13 -6.56 51.53
CA HIS A 4 3.91 -5.19 51.02
C HIS A 4 4.94 -4.75 49.96
N ALA A 5 6.19 -5.21 50.06
CA ALA A 5 7.24 -4.82 49.12
C ALA A 5 7.04 -5.42 47.72
N VAL A 6 6.55 -6.66 47.64
CA VAL A 6 6.24 -7.33 46.37
C VAL A 6 5.06 -6.66 45.67
N PHE A 7 4.02 -6.27 46.43
CA PHE A 7 2.85 -5.57 45.88
C PHE A 7 3.19 -4.15 45.38
N GLN A 8 4.07 -3.42 46.07
CA GLN A 8 4.56 -2.11 45.61
C GLN A 8 5.45 -2.22 44.37
N ALA A 9 6.31 -3.25 44.29
CA ALA A 9 7.14 -3.50 43.12
C ALA A 9 6.31 -3.85 41.87
N GLN A 10 5.25 -4.66 42.02
CA GLN A 10 4.31 -4.94 40.93
C GLN A 10 3.49 -3.71 40.51
N ARG A 11 3.06 -2.85 41.45
CA ARG A 11 2.40 -1.58 41.10
C ARG A 11 3.33 -0.63 40.36
N LEU A 12 4.59 -0.52 40.77
CA LEU A 12 5.58 0.33 40.11
C LEU A 12 5.98 -0.21 38.72
N LEU A 13 6.01 -1.53 38.53
CA LEU A 13 6.24 -2.16 37.22
C LEU A 13 5.01 -2.10 36.31
N GLY A 14 3.80 -2.18 36.86
CA GLY A 14 2.54 -2.04 36.12
C GLY A 14 2.22 -0.60 35.70
N GLN A 15 2.67 0.39 36.46
CA GLN A 15 2.48 1.82 36.20
C GLN A 15 3.49 2.40 35.21
N ARG A 16 4.47 1.60 34.76
CA ARG A 16 5.57 1.99 33.86
C ARG A 16 5.38 1.50 32.43
N ARG A 17 4.15 1.17 32.03
CA ARG A 17 3.81 1.07 30.60
C ARG A 17 3.40 2.47 30.15
N PRO A 18 4.13 3.13 29.23
CA PRO A 18 3.58 4.30 28.57
C PRO A 18 2.31 3.84 27.85
N HIS A 19 1.16 4.15 28.44
CA HIS A 19 -0.12 3.79 27.86
C HIS A 19 -0.24 4.58 26.57
N ARG A 20 -0.13 3.89 25.41
CA ARG A 20 -0.37 4.52 24.10
C ARG A 20 -1.70 5.24 24.16
N SER A 21 -1.72 6.49 23.69
CA SER A 21 -2.96 7.26 23.70
C SER A 21 -4.03 6.56 22.86
N PHE A 22 -5.30 6.67 23.25
CA PHE A 22 -6.42 6.12 22.48
C PHE A 22 -6.38 6.57 21.02
N LEU A 23 -6.04 7.84 20.78
CA LEU A 23 -5.89 8.41 19.44
C LEU A 23 -4.76 7.77 18.64
N GLU A 24 -3.64 7.42 19.28
CA GLU A 24 -2.55 6.69 18.62
C GLU A 24 -3.00 5.29 18.20
N CYS A 25 -3.66 4.53 19.08
CA CYS A 25 -4.18 3.21 18.75
C CYS A 25 -5.25 3.29 17.65
N PHE A 26 -6.17 4.25 17.73
CA PHE A 26 -7.20 4.47 16.72
C PHE A 26 -6.60 4.82 15.36
N THR A 27 -5.62 5.72 15.32
CA THR A 27 -4.99 6.12 14.05
C THR A 27 -4.17 4.99 13.45
N ARG A 28 -3.43 4.21 14.25
CA ARG A 28 -2.73 3.01 13.77
C ARG A 28 -3.70 1.97 13.22
N ALA A 29 -4.85 1.76 13.86
CA ALA A 29 -5.90 0.86 13.37
C ALA A 29 -6.51 1.35 12.05
N LEU A 30 -6.78 2.66 11.93
CA LEU A 30 -7.25 3.26 10.67
C LEU A 30 -6.25 3.08 9.53
N ILE A 31 -4.95 3.26 9.79
CA ILE A 31 -3.90 3.02 8.79
C ILE A 31 -3.96 1.58 8.30
N ILE A 32 -4.01 0.59 9.21
CA ILE A 32 -4.11 -0.82 8.81
C ILE A 32 -5.37 -1.08 7.99
N LEU A 33 -6.52 -0.57 8.44
CA LEU A 33 -7.79 -0.74 7.73
C LEU A 33 -7.71 -0.13 6.32
N CYS A 34 -7.28 1.12 6.20
CA CYS A 34 -7.16 1.79 4.91
C CYS A 34 -6.13 1.12 4.00
N THR A 35 -4.99 0.64 4.54
CA THR A 35 -4.02 -0.14 3.78
C THR A 35 -4.62 -1.45 3.29
N SER A 36 -5.39 -2.16 4.13
CA SER A 36 -6.06 -3.40 3.72
C SER A 36 -7.05 -3.16 2.58
N LEU A 37 -7.83 -2.07 2.64
CA LEU A 37 -8.73 -1.66 1.57
C LEU A 37 -7.95 -1.33 0.29
N ALA A 38 -6.84 -0.61 0.39
CA ALA A 38 -5.99 -0.29 -0.75
C ALA A 38 -5.42 -1.55 -1.42
N VAL A 39 -4.95 -2.53 -0.63
CA VAL A 39 -4.46 -3.83 -1.14
C VAL A 39 -5.57 -4.57 -1.90
N VAL A 40 -6.79 -4.62 -1.35
CA VAL A 40 -7.93 -5.27 -2.02
C VAL A 40 -8.30 -4.56 -3.31
N LEU A 41 -8.40 -3.23 -3.30
CA LEU A 41 -8.74 -2.43 -4.47
C LEU A 41 -7.70 -2.57 -5.59
N SER A 42 -6.41 -2.55 -5.24
CA SER A 42 -5.31 -2.74 -6.18
C SER A 42 -5.29 -4.16 -6.74
N SER A 43 -5.51 -5.17 -5.88
CA SER A 43 -5.59 -6.57 -6.31
C SER A 43 -6.74 -6.80 -7.29
N VAL A 44 -7.94 -6.31 -6.98
CA VAL A 44 -9.12 -6.44 -7.87
C VAL A 44 -8.87 -5.74 -9.19
N SER A 45 -8.33 -4.52 -9.18
CA SER A 45 -8.03 -3.78 -10.41
C SER A 45 -6.98 -4.47 -11.28
N ILE A 46 -5.93 -5.04 -10.68
CA ILE A 46 -4.89 -5.77 -11.41
C ILE A 46 -5.40 -7.12 -11.89
N CYS A 47 -6.22 -7.83 -11.11
CA CYS A 47 -6.76 -9.13 -11.48
C CYS A 47 -7.79 -9.04 -12.63
N ASP A 48 -8.68 -8.06 -12.58
CA ASP A 48 -9.62 -7.80 -13.68
C ASP A 48 -8.86 -7.23 -14.87
N GLY A 49 -7.97 -6.28 -14.61
CA GLY A 49 -7.02 -5.74 -15.57
C GLY A 49 -7.66 -4.91 -16.66
N GLU A 50 -8.98 -4.75 -16.72
CA GLU A 50 -9.65 -3.95 -17.74
C GLU A 50 -9.47 -2.46 -17.45
N TRP A 51 -8.43 -1.82 -18.00
CA TRP A 51 -8.05 -0.46 -17.57
C TRP A 51 -8.54 0.64 -18.52
N LEU A 52 -8.62 0.37 -19.82
CA LEU A 52 -9.05 1.35 -20.81
C LEU A 52 -10.08 0.74 -21.77
N LEU A 53 -11.20 1.44 -21.95
CA LEU A 53 -12.23 1.18 -22.93
C LEU A 53 -12.16 2.29 -24.00
N ALA A 54 -11.81 1.93 -25.23
CA ALA A 54 -11.77 2.87 -26.34
C ALA A 54 -12.66 2.35 -27.49
N ASP A 55 -13.80 3.00 -27.67
CA ASP A 55 -14.87 2.60 -28.58
C ASP A 55 -15.28 1.13 -28.35
N ASP A 56 -14.95 0.25 -29.30
CA ASP A 56 -15.23 -1.18 -29.35
C ASP A 56 -14.04 -2.06 -28.89
N ARG A 57 -13.01 -1.44 -28.29
CA ARG A 57 -11.77 -2.13 -27.89
C ARG A 57 -11.52 -1.97 -26.40
N LEU A 58 -11.42 -3.10 -25.71
CA LEU A 58 -11.07 -3.18 -24.31
C LEU A 58 -9.58 -3.51 -24.20
N PHE A 59 -8.83 -2.53 -23.71
CA PHE A 59 -7.40 -2.58 -23.47
C PHE A 59 -7.17 -2.93 -22.00
N GLY A 60 -6.96 -4.22 -21.77
CA GLY A 60 -6.64 -4.74 -20.44
C GLY A 60 -5.14 -4.92 -20.21
N LEU A 61 -4.75 -4.90 -18.94
CA LEU A 61 -3.43 -5.28 -18.48
C LEU A 61 -3.08 -6.68 -18.98
N TRP A 62 -4.01 -7.66 -18.93
CA TRP A 62 -3.78 -9.06 -19.31
C TRP A 62 -4.31 -9.47 -20.69
N ARG A 63 -5.43 -8.91 -21.13
CA ARG A 63 -6.15 -9.32 -22.35
C ARG A 63 -6.51 -8.10 -23.19
N PHE A 64 -6.46 -8.27 -24.50
CA PHE A 64 -6.86 -7.26 -25.48
C PHE A 64 -8.07 -7.80 -26.20
N CYS A 65 -9.24 -7.19 -26.01
CA CYS A 65 -10.45 -7.62 -26.67
C CYS A 65 -10.88 -6.56 -27.68
N THR A 66 -11.11 -6.97 -28.92
CA THR A 66 -11.69 -6.10 -29.95
C THR A 66 -13.05 -6.65 -30.33
N ALA A 67 -14.11 -5.85 -30.22
CA ALA A 67 -15.39 -6.20 -30.80
C ALA A 67 -15.27 -6.06 -32.33
N SER A 68 -15.38 -7.18 -33.04
CA SER A 68 -15.52 -7.20 -34.49
C SER A 68 -17.01 -7.08 -34.83
N ASN A 69 -17.33 -6.51 -36.00
CA ASN A 69 -18.70 -6.26 -36.50
C ASN A 69 -19.62 -7.51 -36.58
N GLN A 70 -19.15 -8.69 -36.20
CA GLN A 70 -19.89 -9.95 -36.17
C GLN A 70 -19.87 -10.57 -34.77
N THR A 71 -20.63 -10.05 -33.80
CA THR A 71 -21.11 -10.72 -32.56
C THR A 71 -20.16 -11.57 -31.70
N GLU A 72 -18.88 -11.67 -32.02
CA GLU A 72 -17.88 -12.55 -31.41
C GLU A 72 -16.71 -11.65 -30.93
N LEU A 73 -16.55 -11.55 -29.62
CA LEU A 73 -15.43 -10.81 -29.02
C LEU A 73 -14.13 -11.57 -29.33
N HIS A 74 -13.28 -11.03 -30.19
CA HIS A 74 -11.93 -11.57 -30.37
C HIS A 74 -11.03 -11.03 -29.25
N CYS A 75 -10.94 -11.80 -28.16
CA CYS A 75 -9.99 -11.55 -27.09
C CYS A 75 -8.64 -12.19 -27.42
N LEU A 76 -7.70 -11.38 -27.88
CA LEU A 76 -6.31 -11.76 -28.05
C LEU A 76 -5.58 -11.68 -26.70
N ARG A 77 -5.01 -12.81 -26.27
CA ARG A 77 -4.17 -12.89 -25.07
C ARG A 77 -2.71 -12.47 -25.33
N ASP A 78 -2.33 -12.35 -26.60
CA ASP A 78 -0.96 -12.12 -27.05
C ASP A 78 -0.82 -10.77 -27.77
N LEU A 79 -0.22 -9.78 -27.09
CA LEU A 79 0.16 -8.50 -27.73
C LEU A 79 1.24 -8.66 -28.80
N SER A 80 1.95 -9.79 -28.83
CA SER A 80 2.96 -10.08 -29.85
C SER A 80 2.37 -10.08 -31.26
N GLN A 81 1.06 -10.29 -31.38
CA GLN A 81 0.32 -10.27 -32.63
C GLN A 81 -0.15 -8.87 -33.03
N ALA A 82 -0.13 -7.90 -32.11
CA ALA A 82 -0.45 -6.50 -32.35
C ALA A 82 0.78 -5.70 -32.80
N GLN A 83 1.36 -6.06 -33.95
CA GLN A 83 2.20 -5.29 -34.90
C GLN A 83 3.26 -4.26 -34.42
N VAL A 84 3.52 -4.07 -33.12
CA VAL A 84 4.43 -3.07 -32.56
C VAL A 84 5.22 -3.68 -31.38
N PRO A 85 6.47 -4.14 -31.57
CA PRO A 85 7.24 -4.86 -30.55
C PRO A 85 7.50 -4.04 -29.26
N TRP A 86 7.49 -2.71 -29.35
CA TRP A 86 7.65 -1.81 -28.20
C TRP A 86 6.45 -1.80 -27.25
N LEU A 87 5.24 -2.04 -27.77
CA LEU A 87 4.02 -2.05 -26.96
C LEU A 87 3.94 -3.33 -26.11
N ALA A 88 4.36 -4.46 -26.69
CA ALA A 88 4.40 -5.75 -26.03
C ALA A 88 5.40 -5.78 -24.86
N SER A 89 6.61 -5.25 -25.06
CA SER A 89 7.61 -5.18 -23.99
C SER A 89 7.23 -4.17 -22.90
N GLY A 90 6.69 -3.01 -23.27
CA GLY A 90 6.22 -2.00 -22.32
C GLY A 90 5.08 -2.51 -21.42
N MET A 91 4.11 -3.22 -21.99
CA MET A 91 3.01 -3.82 -21.24
C MET A 91 3.47 -4.97 -20.33
N ALA A 92 4.46 -5.77 -20.75
CA ALA A 92 5.06 -6.79 -19.89
C ALA A 92 5.72 -6.18 -18.65
N VAL A 93 6.48 -5.08 -18.82
CA VAL A 93 7.08 -4.34 -17.70
C VAL A 93 6.00 -3.76 -16.79
N ALA A 94 4.95 -3.15 -17.35
CA ALA A 94 3.84 -2.60 -16.57
C ALA A 94 3.14 -3.68 -15.72
N ARG A 95 2.92 -4.89 -16.27
CA ARG A 95 2.37 -6.04 -15.53
C ARG A 95 3.25 -6.44 -14.35
N ILE A 96 4.56 -6.58 -14.58
CA ILE A 96 5.51 -6.99 -13.54
C ILE A 96 5.56 -5.94 -12.44
N VAL A 97 5.65 -4.67 -12.81
CA VAL A 97 5.71 -3.56 -11.84
C VAL A 97 4.42 -3.46 -11.02
N ALA A 98 3.24 -3.56 -11.66
CA ALA A 98 1.96 -3.52 -10.97
C ALA A 98 1.75 -4.72 -10.03
N THR A 99 2.08 -5.94 -10.48
CA THR A 99 1.97 -7.14 -9.63
C THR A 99 2.95 -7.12 -8.46
N LEU A 100 4.19 -6.67 -8.68
CA LEU A 100 5.17 -6.46 -7.60
C LEU A 100 4.67 -5.43 -6.58
N ALA A 101 3.98 -4.37 -7.03
CA ALA A 101 3.40 -3.39 -6.11
C ALA A 101 2.46 -4.07 -5.11
N VAL A 102 1.52 -4.91 -5.56
CA VAL A 102 0.60 -5.63 -4.67
C VAL A 102 1.33 -6.53 -3.69
N VAL A 103 2.33 -7.29 -4.15
CA VAL A 103 3.12 -8.16 -3.29
C VAL A 103 3.85 -7.36 -2.20
N VAL A 104 4.48 -6.25 -2.58
CA VAL A 104 5.16 -5.34 -1.63
C VAL A 104 4.16 -4.72 -0.65
N ALA A 105 2.96 -4.35 -1.10
CA ALA A 105 1.89 -3.82 -0.26
C ALA A 105 1.43 -4.85 0.79
N ILE A 106 1.25 -6.11 0.38
CA ILE A 106 0.88 -7.22 1.28
C ILE A 106 1.94 -7.37 2.37
N PHE A 107 3.22 -7.45 1.99
CA PHE A 107 4.30 -7.52 2.98
C PHE A 107 4.31 -6.30 3.90
N GLY A 108 4.10 -5.09 3.37
CA GLY A 108 3.98 -3.87 4.16
C GLY A 108 2.85 -3.95 5.20
N LEU A 109 1.68 -4.45 4.80
CA LEU A 109 0.52 -4.66 5.67
C LEU A 109 0.81 -5.69 6.77
N GLU A 110 1.45 -6.82 6.44
CA GLU A 110 1.86 -7.84 7.42
C GLU A 110 2.78 -7.24 8.48
N PHE A 111 3.79 -6.45 8.07
CA PHE A 111 4.67 -5.76 9.02
C PHE A 111 3.92 -4.78 9.93
N LEU A 112 2.94 -4.06 9.40
CA LEU A 112 2.09 -3.17 10.20
C LEU A 112 1.25 -3.95 11.22
N ILE A 113 0.61 -5.06 10.82
CA ILE A 113 -0.19 -5.90 11.73
C ILE A 113 0.69 -6.50 12.82
N VAL A 114 1.82 -7.11 12.45
CA VAL A 114 2.74 -7.75 13.40
C VAL A 114 3.33 -6.73 14.38
N SER A 115 3.54 -5.48 13.96
CA SER A 115 4.03 -4.43 14.85
C SER A 115 3.00 -3.93 15.87
N GLN A 116 1.70 -4.22 15.67
CA GLN A 116 0.67 -3.99 16.69
C GLN A 116 0.51 -5.18 17.65
N VAL A 117 0.67 -6.40 17.15
CA VAL A 117 0.46 -7.64 17.93
C VAL A 117 1.63 -7.96 18.85
N CYS A 118 2.87 -7.70 18.42
CA CYS A 118 4.07 -7.90 19.25
C CYS A 118 4.50 -6.57 19.89
N GLU A 119 4.29 -6.39 21.19
CA GLU A 119 4.84 -5.28 21.99
C GLU A 119 6.34 -5.50 22.31
N ASP A 120 7.17 -5.67 21.27
CA ASP A 120 8.62 -5.80 21.40
C ASP A 120 9.31 -4.43 21.30
N SER A 121 10.53 -4.30 21.82
CA SER A 121 11.39 -3.12 21.62
C SER A 121 11.64 -2.78 20.14
N LEU A 122 11.48 -3.78 19.26
CA LEU A 122 11.61 -3.66 17.80
C LEU A 122 10.29 -3.32 17.08
N ALA A 123 9.16 -3.20 17.79
CA ALA A 123 7.86 -2.91 17.18
C ALA A 123 7.86 -1.60 16.38
N TRP A 124 8.60 -0.59 16.85
CA TRP A 124 8.79 0.68 16.16
C TRP A 124 9.52 0.54 14.81
N GLN A 125 10.56 -0.30 14.75
CA GLN A 125 11.29 -0.56 13.50
C GLN A 125 10.42 -1.34 12.52
N LYS A 126 9.65 -2.32 13.00
CA LYS A 126 8.71 -3.11 12.18
C LYS A 126 7.62 -2.22 11.57
N TRP A 127 7.08 -1.28 12.35
CA TRP A 127 6.11 -0.29 11.86
C TRP A 127 6.73 0.65 10.81
N ALA A 128 7.96 1.13 11.04
CA ALA A 128 8.70 1.95 10.07
C ALA A 128 8.89 1.20 8.75
N LEU A 129 9.38 -0.04 8.83
CA LEU A 129 9.69 -0.89 7.69
C LEU A 129 8.41 -1.23 6.89
N GLY A 130 7.31 -1.54 7.59
CA GLY A 130 6.00 -1.69 6.95
C GLY A 130 5.56 -0.43 6.20
N SER A 131 5.70 0.75 6.83
CA SER A 131 5.35 2.03 6.20
C SER A 131 6.25 2.36 5.00
N THR A 132 7.55 2.02 5.05
CA THR A 132 8.48 2.15 3.93
C THR A 132 8.11 1.21 2.78
N LEU A 133 7.72 -0.03 3.06
CA LEU A 133 7.23 -0.95 2.04
C LEU A 133 5.97 -0.41 1.35
N LEU A 134 5.04 0.21 2.09
CA LEU A 134 3.88 0.88 1.47
C LEU A 134 4.29 2.03 0.54
N LEU A 135 5.32 2.81 0.89
CA LEU A 135 5.83 3.87 0.02
C LEU A 135 6.46 3.32 -1.26
N ILE A 136 7.23 2.24 -1.16
CA ILE A 136 7.79 1.52 -2.32
C ILE A 136 6.64 1.00 -3.19
N SER A 137 5.62 0.40 -2.57
CA SER A 137 4.44 -0.08 -3.29
C SER A 137 3.71 1.05 -4.02
N PHE A 138 3.59 2.23 -3.42
CA PHE A 138 3.02 3.40 -4.10
C PHE A 138 3.83 3.78 -5.34
N ILE A 139 5.16 3.86 -5.23
CA ILE A 139 6.03 4.20 -6.37
C ILE A 139 5.86 3.18 -7.50
N LEU A 140 5.77 1.89 -7.16
CA LEU A 140 5.55 0.82 -8.14
C LEU A 140 4.16 0.90 -8.79
N SER A 141 3.08 1.00 -8.01
CA SER A 141 1.71 1.07 -8.56
C SER A 141 1.49 2.33 -9.38
N PHE A 142 1.90 3.50 -8.88
CA PHE A 142 1.84 4.76 -9.62
C PHE A 142 2.72 4.74 -10.87
N GLY A 143 3.91 4.14 -10.78
CA GLY A 143 4.80 3.92 -11.93
C GLY A 143 4.17 3.01 -12.99
N GLY A 144 3.45 1.96 -12.58
CA GLY A 144 2.69 1.09 -13.49
C GLY A 144 1.56 1.83 -14.20
N LEU A 145 0.77 2.61 -13.46
CA LEU A 145 -0.31 3.45 -14.01
C LEU A 145 0.23 4.50 -14.98
N LEU A 146 1.29 5.20 -14.61
CA LEU A 146 1.91 6.21 -15.47
C LEU A 146 2.50 5.57 -16.73
N SER A 147 3.15 4.42 -16.61
CA SER A 147 3.69 3.68 -17.75
C SER A 147 2.58 3.28 -18.72
N PHE A 148 1.43 2.80 -18.20
CA PHE A 148 0.27 2.46 -19.00
C PHE A 148 -0.31 3.68 -19.74
N LEU A 149 -0.47 4.81 -19.05
CA LEU A 149 -0.93 6.07 -19.66
C LEU A 149 0.02 6.59 -20.73
N VAL A 150 1.33 6.48 -20.52
CA VAL A 150 2.34 6.90 -21.50
C VAL A 150 2.30 6.01 -22.75
N LEU A 151 2.20 4.69 -22.57
CA LEU A 151 2.12 3.73 -23.68
C LEU A 151 0.87 3.93 -24.55
N LEU A 152 -0.27 4.28 -23.94
CA LEU A 152 -1.53 4.47 -24.63
C LEU A 152 -1.88 5.94 -24.85
N ARG A 153 -0.93 6.86 -24.67
CA ARG A 153 -1.16 8.31 -24.70
C ARG A 153 -1.89 8.81 -25.96
N SER A 154 -1.68 8.17 -27.10
CA SER A 154 -2.34 8.51 -28.37
C SER A 154 -3.81 8.05 -28.45
N GLN A 155 -4.24 7.13 -27.59
CA GLN A 155 -5.59 6.55 -27.57
C GLN A 155 -6.35 6.83 -26.26
N VAL A 156 -5.69 7.40 -25.25
CA VAL A 156 -6.32 7.72 -23.96
C VAL A 156 -7.26 8.91 -24.11
N THR A 157 -8.55 8.66 -23.92
CA THR A 157 -9.54 9.70 -23.61
C THR A 157 -9.92 9.58 -22.13
N LEU A 158 -10.14 10.70 -21.45
CA LEU A 158 -10.47 10.72 -20.01
C LEU A 158 -11.74 9.92 -19.69
N PHE A 159 -12.69 9.86 -20.63
CA PHE A 159 -13.91 9.06 -20.54
C PHE A 159 -13.72 7.58 -20.85
N GLY A 160 -12.61 7.20 -21.50
CA GLY A 160 -12.28 5.80 -21.77
C GLY A 160 -11.63 5.07 -20.59
N LEU A 161 -11.23 5.79 -19.53
CA LEU A 161 -10.66 5.17 -18.34
C LEU A 161 -11.73 4.46 -17.53
N THR A 162 -11.55 3.15 -17.35
CA THR A 162 -12.49 2.29 -16.64
C THR A 162 -12.48 2.53 -15.14
N LEU A 163 -13.49 1.99 -14.45
CA LEU A 163 -13.56 2.00 -13.00
C LEU A 163 -12.34 1.30 -12.34
N MET A 164 -11.75 0.30 -12.98
CA MET A 164 -10.57 -0.40 -12.47
C MET A 164 -9.33 0.49 -12.48
N PHE A 165 -9.14 1.31 -13.52
CA PHE A 165 -8.06 2.29 -13.55
C PHE A 165 -8.20 3.29 -12.39
N TRP A 166 -9.40 3.84 -12.18
CA TRP A 166 -9.67 4.78 -11.08
C TRP A 166 -9.55 4.12 -9.70
N SER A 167 -9.91 2.83 -9.59
CA SER A 167 -9.73 2.03 -8.39
C SER A 167 -8.26 1.90 -8.02
N ASP A 168 -7.38 1.53 -8.96
CA ASP A 168 -5.94 1.38 -8.69
C ASP A 168 -5.27 2.73 -8.43
N PHE A 169 -5.69 3.80 -9.12
CA PHE A 169 -5.25 5.16 -8.81
C PHE A 169 -5.60 5.56 -7.37
N THR A 170 -6.83 5.26 -6.93
CA THR A 170 -7.28 5.52 -5.56
C THR A 170 -6.50 4.66 -4.57
N ALA A 171 -6.28 3.38 -4.86
CA ALA A 171 -5.48 2.48 -4.04
C ALA A 171 -4.03 2.98 -3.88
N SER A 172 -3.38 3.36 -4.98
CA SER A 172 -2.07 4.02 -4.99
C SER A 172 -2.02 5.22 -4.06
N PHE A 173 -3.01 6.11 -4.16
CA PHE A 173 -3.06 7.31 -3.32
C PHE A 173 -3.26 6.98 -1.83
N LEU A 174 -4.10 5.99 -1.52
CA LEU A 174 -4.28 5.49 -0.16
C LEU A 174 -2.97 4.88 0.38
N LEU A 175 -2.22 4.11 -0.43
CA LEU A 175 -0.91 3.59 -0.03
C LEU A 175 0.06 4.71 0.33
N PHE A 176 0.10 5.78 -0.46
CA PHE A 176 0.91 6.96 -0.18
C PHE A 176 0.52 7.64 1.13
N LEU A 177 -0.76 7.96 1.32
CA LEU A 177 -1.25 8.61 2.55
C LEU A 177 -0.95 7.75 3.78
N ASN A 178 -1.27 6.46 3.72
CA ASN A 178 -1.03 5.54 4.83
C ASN A 178 0.46 5.36 5.13
N ALA A 179 1.33 5.35 4.12
CA ALA A 179 2.78 5.29 4.30
C ALA A 179 3.31 6.53 5.04
N ILE A 180 2.93 7.73 4.59
CA ILE A 180 3.38 8.99 5.20
C ILE A 180 2.80 9.15 6.61
N SER A 181 1.50 8.87 6.80
CA SER A 181 0.88 8.88 8.13
C SER A 181 1.54 7.86 9.06
N GLY A 182 1.86 6.67 8.56
CA GLY A 182 2.57 5.63 9.30
C GLY A 182 3.94 6.09 9.78
N LEU A 183 4.76 6.67 8.89
CA LEU A 183 6.09 7.22 9.24
C LEU A 183 6.00 8.39 10.22
N HIS A 184 5.00 9.26 10.05
CA HIS A 184 4.81 10.43 10.91
C HIS A 184 4.45 10.03 12.35
N ILE A 185 3.49 9.12 12.52
CA ILE A 185 3.14 8.58 13.85
C ILE A 185 4.32 7.84 14.47
N ASN A 186 5.09 7.13 13.66
CA ASN A 186 6.29 6.46 14.12
C ASN A 186 7.33 7.45 14.65
N SER A 187 7.54 8.57 13.96
CA SER A 187 8.45 9.64 14.40
C SER A 187 8.00 10.26 15.73
N ILE A 188 6.72 10.62 15.86
CA ILE A 188 6.16 11.19 17.09
C ILE A 188 6.33 10.23 18.27
N THR A 189 6.04 8.95 18.06
CA THR A 189 6.10 7.95 19.12
C THR A 189 7.55 7.65 19.55
N HIS A 190 8.51 7.67 18.61
CA HIS A 190 9.93 7.61 18.94
C HIS A 190 10.38 8.79 19.80
N ILE A 191 10.02 10.01 19.40
CA ILE A 191 10.36 11.23 20.13
C ILE A 191 9.76 11.17 21.53
N ASN A 192 8.48 10.79 21.66
CA ASN A 192 7.82 10.70 22.95
C ASN A 192 8.46 9.65 23.87
N ASN A 193 8.83 8.48 23.33
CA ASN A 193 9.54 7.45 24.08
C ASN A 193 10.96 7.87 24.49
N ASN A 194 11.62 8.74 23.71
CA ASN A 194 12.93 9.31 24.03
C ASN A 194 12.87 10.54 24.95
N MET A 195 11.71 11.19 25.05
CA MET A 195 11.45 12.29 25.99
C MET A 195 10.98 11.79 27.36
N HIS A 196 10.24 10.67 27.41
CA HIS A 196 9.82 9.99 28.63
C HIS A 196 10.83 9.10 29.40
N PRO A 197 12.07 8.80 28.95
CA PRO A 197 12.96 7.95 29.73
C PRO A 197 13.60 8.72 30.90
N TRP A 198 13.64 10.06 30.85
CA TRP A 198 14.26 10.87 31.89
C TRP A 198 13.53 12.20 32.07
N GLY A 199 12.63 12.23 33.06
CA GLY A 199 12.31 13.48 33.75
C GLY A 199 13.53 13.97 34.54
N LEU A 200 14.61 14.36 33.87
CA LEU A 200 15.63 15.29 34.35
C LEU A 200 16.57 15.66 33.18
N PRO A 201 16.83 16.96 32.94
CA PRO A 201 17.83 17.38 31.96
C PRO A 201 19.22 16.94 32.44
N THR A 202 19.96 16.25 31.59
CA THR A 202 21.40 16.03 31.78
C THR A 202 22.09 17.39 31.82
N LYS A 203 22.52 17.80 33.02
CA LYS A 203 23.36 18.98 33.21
C LYS A 203 24.71 18.73 32.53
N VAL A 204 25.14 19.75 31.79
CA VAL A 204 26.50 19.98 31.29
C VAL A 204 27.50 19.95 32.43
#